data_AF-A0A1J5NC44-F1
#
_entry.id   AF-A0A1J5NC44-F1
#
_cell.length_a   1.000
_cell.length_b   1.000
_cell.length_c   1.000
_cell.angle_alpha   90.00
_cell.angle_beta   90.00
_cell.angle_gamma   90.00
#
_symmetry.space_group_name_H-M   'P 1'
#
loop_
_entity.id
_entity.type
_entity.pdbx_description
1 polymer ?
#
loop_
_entity_poly.entity_id
_entity_poly.type
_entity_poly.pdbx_seq_one_letter_code
_entity_poly.pdbx_strand_id
1 'polypeptide(L)'
;MNKVTPLILTFTLTLMAGSLALAMDDDLRPEYVAMRQDVLAMDNSMRGMEQAVKGLEDPSQCQEALKELNGHMTEMRRHMLKVEAYAEQSGDMTLTASLHQLDKAMTATMQGMGQCLRDRDTAIPLVRDGVTRMRTALDVIRTDT
;
A
#
# COMPACT_ATOMS: atom_id res chain seq x y z
N MET A 1 -9.22 63.94 -16.69
CA MET A 1 -9.76 62.68 -16.14
C MET A 1 -8.68 61.63 -16.24
N ASN A 2 -8.22 61.16 -15.07
CA ASN A 2 -6.94 60.50 -14.88
C ASN A 2 -7.02 58.98 -15.12
N LYS A 3 -5.89 58.43 -15.58
CA LYS A 3 -5.68 57.05 -16.02
C LYS A 3 -5.74 56.08 -14.84
N VAL A 4 -6.41 54.94 -15.03
CA VAL A 4 -6.51 53.87 -14.03
C VAL A 4 -5.42 52.83 -14.33
N THR A 5 -4.49 52.68 -13.39
CA THR A 5 -3.40 51.68 -13.42
C THR A 5 -3.87 50.41 -12.70
N PRO A 6 -3.75 49.21 -13.29
CA PRO A 6 -4.03 47.98 -12.55
C PRO A 6 -2.87 47.64 -11.61
N LEU A 7 -3.17 47.62 -10.31
CA LEU A 7 -2.30 47.18 -9.23
C LEU A 7 -2.15 45.65 -9.29
N ILE A 8 -0.96 45.16 -9.63
CA ILE A 8 -0.62 43.74 -9.54
C ILE A 8 -0.43 43.39 -8.06
N LEU A 9 -1.30 42.52 -7.55
CA LEU A 9 -1.24 42.02 -6.18
C LEU A 9 -0.30 40.82 -6.15
N THR A 10 0.98 41.05 -5.89
CA THR A 10 1.97 39.99 -5.71
C THR A 10 1.78 39.35 -4.33
N PHE A 11 1.13 38.19 -4.30
CA PHE A 11 1.05 37.34 -3.11
C PHE A 11 2.44 36.73 -2.85
N THR A 12 3.21 37.34 -1.98
CA THR A 12 4.45 36.76 -1.46
C THR A 12 4.05 35.75 -0.38
N LEU A 13 4.01 34.46 -0.75
CA LEU A 13 3.91 33.38 0.23
C LEU A 13 5.24 33.33 0.99
N THR A 14 5.29 33.98 2.16
CA THR A 14 6.36 33.77 3.12
C THR A 14 6.27 32.33 3.60
N LEU A 15 7.17 31.48 3.11
CA LEU A 15 7.47 30.17 3.69
C LEU A 15 7.98 30.43 5.12
N MET A 16 7.05 30.47 6.07
CA MET A 16 7.35 30.18 7.46
C MET A 16 7.77 28.72 7.48
N ALA A 17 9.08 28.49 7.34
CA ALA A 17 9.74 27.25 7.72
C ALA A 17 9.66 27.10 9.25
N GLY A 18 8.44 26.97 9.75
CA GLY A 18 8.09 26.58 11.09
C GLY A 18 7.40 25.24 10.98
N SER A 19 8.18 24.18 10.84
CA SER A 19 7.66 22.83 10.95
C SER A 19 8.40 22.17 12.08
N LEU A 20 7.65 22.03 13.18
CA LEU A 20 7.93 21.22 14.34
C LEU A 20 8.99 20.15 14.05
N ALA A 21 10.15 20.26 14.70
CA ALA A 21 10.87 19.07 15.11
C ALA A 21 9.93 18.34 16.08
N LEU A 22 9.11 17.44 15.54
CA LEU A 22 8.50 16.40 16.34
C LEU A 22 9.67 15.68 17.00
N ALA A 23 9.72 15.72 18.33
CA ALA A 23 10.58 14.88 19.13
C ALA A 23 10.23 13.43 18.80
N MET A 24 10.89 12.87 17.78
CA MET A 24 10.98 11.44 17.58
C MET A 24 12.10 10.97 18.51
N ASP A 25 11.81 9.97 19.34
CA ASP A 25 12.81 9.27 20.15
C ASP A 25 14.13 9.13 19.38
N ASP A 26 15.20 9.70 19.92
CA ASP A 26 16.55 9.80 19.32
C ASP A 26 17.21 8.41 19.10
N ASP A 27 16.53 7.32 19.42
CA ASP A 27 17.06 5.94 19.43
C ASP A 27 16.57 5.05 18.27
N LEU A 28 15.72 5.54 17.37
CA LEU A 28 15.29 4.75 16.21
C LEU A 28 16.23 4.93 15.02
N ARG A 29 16.99 3.88 14.71
CA ARG A 29 17.85 3.80 13.51
C ARG A 29 17.06 4.20 12.25
N PRO A 30 17.59 5.06 11.36
CA PRO A 30 16.88 5.56 10.18
C PRO A 30 16.25 4.47 9.28
N GLU A 31 16.95 3.34 9.14
CA GLU A 31 16.51 2.16 8.39
C GLU A 31 15.23 1.53 8.96
N TYR A 32 15.06 1.55 10.28
CA TYR A 32 13.86 1.04 10.93
C TYR A 32 12.66 1.98 10.74
N VAL A 33 12.90 3.30 10.74
CA VAL A 33 11.86 4.29 10.38
C VAL A 33 11.41 4.11 8.93
N ALA A 34 12.34 3.90 8.01
CA ALA A 34 12.03 3.64 6.60
C ALA A 34 11.21 2.34 6.42
N MET A 35 11.61 1.26 7.11
CA MET A 35 10.86 0.00 7.10
C MET A 35 9.42 0.19 7.59
N ARG A 36 9.18 0.91 8.70
CA ARG A 36 7.82 1.20 9.17
C ARG A 36 6.99 1.98 8.13
N GLN A 37 7.60 2.92 7.42
CA GLN A 37 6.92 3.65 6.34
C GLN A 37 6.52 2.73 5.19
N ASP A 38 7.37 1.79 4.81
CA ASP A 38 7.05 0.79 3.79
C ASP A 38 5.93 -0.16 4.26
N VAL A 39 5.91 -0.59 5.53
CA VAL A 39 4.81 -1.38 6.11
C VAL A 39 3.49 -0.59 6.11
N LEU A 40 3.51 0.71 6.43
CA LEU A 40 2.33 1.57 6.32
C LEU A 40 1.83 1.70 4.88
N ALA A 41 2.73 1.79 3.91
CA ALA A 41 2.37 1.82 2.49
C ALA A 41 1.77 0.48 2.01
N MET A 42 2.26 -0.65 2.55
CA MET A 42 1.63 -1.96 2.35
C MET A 42 0.22 -2.00 2.93
N ASP A 43 -0.01 -1.43 4.12
CA ASP A 43 -1.35 -1.34 4.73
C ASP A 43 -2.32 -0.50 3.90
N ASN A 44 -1.86 0.63 3.37
CA ASN A 44 -2.65 1.46 2.46
C ASN A 44 -3.02 0.71 1.17
N SER A 45 -2.07 -0.03 0.61
CA SER A 45 -2.31 -0.89 -0.56
C SER A 45 -3.34 -1.98 -0.23
N MET A 46 -3.23 -2.60 0.95
CA MET A 46 -4.17 -3.63 1.42
C MET A 46 -5.60 -3.10 1.55
N ARG A 47 -5.78 -1.89 2.10
CA ARG A 47 -7.10 -1.24 2.17
C ARG A 47 -7.67 -0.95 0.78
N GLY A 48 -6.83 -0.52 -0.15
CA GLY A 48 -7.22 -0.34 -1.56
C GLY A 48 -7.69 -1.64 -2.21
N MET A 49 -6.96 -2.73 -2.01
CA MET A 49 -7.37 -4.06 -2.50
C MET A 49 -8.71 -4.51 -1.91
N GLU A 50 -8.94 -4.32 -0.60
CA GLU A 50 -10.21 -4.68 0.04
C GLU A 50 -11.40 -3.90 -0.53
N GLN A 51 -11.19 -2.65 -0.94
CA GLN A 51 -12.21 -1.85 -1.63
C GLN A 51 -12.45 -2.38 -3.04
N ALA A 52 -11.39 -2.62 -3.80
CA ALA A 52 -11.47 -3.12 -5.17
C ALA A 52 -12.11 -4.52 -5.24
N VAL A 53 -11.91 -5.40 -4.25
CA VAL A 53 -12.63 -6.69 -4.17
C VAL A 53 -14.15 -6.51 -4.13
N LYS A 54 -14.67 -5.46 -3.49
CA LYS A 54 -16.11 -5.18 -3.46
C LYS A 54 -16.61 -4.78 -4.86
N GLY A 55 -15.80 -4.03 -5.60
CA GLY A 55 -16.09 -3.67 -6.99
C GLY A 55 -16.15 -4.88 -7.94
N LEU A 56 -15.56 -6.03 -7.56
CA LEU A 56 -15.68 -7.26 -8.34
C LEU A 56 -17.09 -7.86 -8.31
N GLU A 57 -17.92 -7.55 -7.33
CA GLU A 57 -19.29 -8.07 -7.25
C GLU A 57 -20.20 -7.45 -8.32
N ASP A 58 -19.93 -6.21 -8.72
CA ASP A 58 -20.64 -5.52 -9.79
C ASP A 58 -20.04 -5.88 -11.17
N PRO A 59 -20.81 -6.56 -12.07
CA PRO A 59 -20.34 -6.87 -13.41
C PRO A 59 -19.86 -5.67 -14.22
N SER A 60 -20.46 -4.50 -14.02
CA SER A 60 -20.11 -3.29 -14.74
C SER A 60 -18.80 -2.65 -14.26
N GLN A 61 -18.39 -2.94 -13.03
CA GLN A 61 -17.17 -2.41 -12.42
C GLN A 61 -16.02 -3.43 -12.38
N CYS A 62 -16.29 -4.69 -12.70
CA CYS A 62 -15.33 -5.78 -12.56
C CYS A 62 -13.98 -5.52 -13.24
N GLN A 63 -13.96 -4.91 -14.43
CA GLN A 63 -12.71 -4.64 -15.14
C GLN A 63 -11.86 -3.57 -14.46
N GLU A 64 -12.48 -2.48 -13.99
CA GLU A 64 -11.76 -1.43 -13.26
C GLU A 64 -11.31 -1.94 -11.89
N ALA A 65 -12.16 -2.69 -11.18
CA ALA A 65 -11.82 -3.35 -9.93
C ALA A 65 -10.61 -4.30 -10.06
N LEU A 66 -10.52 -5.10 -11.13
CA LEU A 66 -9.34 -5.94 -11.39
C LEU A 66 -8.07 -5.11 -11.65
N LYS A 67 -8.20 -3.98 -12.34
CA LYS A 67 -7.09 -3.07 -12.63
C LYS A 67 -6.60 -2.37 -11.35
N GLU A 68 -7.51 -1.90 -10.50
CA GLU A 68 -7.22 -1.34 -9.19
C GLU A 68 -6.54 -2.38 -8.28
N LEU A 69 -7.07 -3.60 -8.21
CA LEU A 69 -6.43 -4.71 -7.50
C LEU A 69 -5.00 -4.94 -7.97
N ASN A 70 -4.77 -4.97 -9.28
CA ASN A 70 -3.44 -5.18 -9.84
C ASN A 70 -2.49 -4.03 -9.50
N GLY A 71 -2.98 -2.79 -9.54
CA GLY A 71 -2.24 -1.61 -9.12
C GLY A 71 -1.81 -1.71 -7.67
N HIS A 72 -2.75 -1.96 -6.76
CA HIS A 72 -2.44 -2.08 -5.33
C HIS A 72 -1.55 -3.27 -5.00
N MET A 73 -1.70 -4.42 -5.66
CA MET A 73 -0.77 -5.55 -5.48
C MET A 73 0.64 -5.20 -5.95
N THR A 74 0.78 -4.46 -7.05
CA THR A 74 2.08 -4.04 -7.57
C THR A 74 2.77 -3.08 -6.59
N GLU A 75 2.02 -2.10 -6.06
CA GLU A 75 2.50 -1.20 -5.01
C GLU A 75 2.93 -1.98 -3.75
N MET A 76 2.05 -2.88 -3.27
CA MET A 76 2.33 -3.71 -2.10
C MET A 76 3.60 -4.53 -2.29
N ARG A 77 3.79 -5.17 -3.45
CA ARG A 77 4.99 -5.98 -3.74
C ARG A 77 6.26 -5.13 -3.70
N ARG A 78 6.21 -3.90 -4.21
CA ARG A 78 7.36 -2.99 -4.19
C ARG A 78 7.79 -2.67 -2.76
N HIS A 79 6.85 -2.37 -1.88
CA HIS A 79 7.15 -2.09 -0.47
C HIS A 79 7.56 -3.36 0.27
N MET A 80 6.91 -4.49 0.02
CA MET A 80 7.27 -5.80 0.58
C MET A 80 8.74 -6.15 0.31
N LEU A 81 9.23 -5.94 -0.91
CA LEU A 81 10.64 -6.19 -1.27
C LEU A 81 11.64 -5.33 -0.47
N LYS A 82 11.25 -4.10 -0.12
CA LYS A 82 12.10 -3.23 0.72
C LYS A 82 12.12 -3.69 2.18
N VAL A 83 10.96 -4.09 2.71
CA VAL A 83 10.85 -4.66 4.06
C VAL A 83 11.61 -5.98 4.13
N GLU A 84 11.55 -6.81 3.08
CA GLU A 84 12.31 -8.06 2.98
C GLU A 84 13.83 -7.80 2.99
N ALA A 85 14.31 -6.84 2.20
CA ALA A 85 15.71 -6.46 2.22
C ALA A 85 16.17 -5.98 3.61
N TYR A 86 15.32 -5.25 4.34
CA TYR A 86 15.61 -4.88 5.73
C TYR A 86 15.67 -6.13 6.64
N ALA A 87 14.67 -7.01 6.57
CA ALA A 87 14.59 -8.22 7.39
C ALA A 87 15.81 -9.12 7.20
N GLU A 88 16.27 -9.28 5.95
CA GLU A 88 17.48 -10.04 5.63
C GLU A 88 18.74 -9.37 6.20
N GLN A 89 18.85 -8.04 6.11
CA GLN A 89 19.98 -7.29 6.66
C GLN A 89 20.03 -7.31 8.18
N SER A 90 18.86 -7.30 8.84
CA SER A 90 18.75 -7.35 10.30
C SER A 90 18.83 -8.77 10.85
N GLY A 91 18.72 -9.80 10.01
CA GLY A 91 18.66 -11.20 10.42
C GLY A 91 17.33 -11.60 11.05
N ASP A 92 16.25 -10.86 10.78
CA ASP A 92 14.92 -11.13 11.30
C ASP A 92 14.21 -12.23 10.50
N MET A 93 14.48 -13.47 10.89
CA MET A 93 13.91 -14.66 10.26
C MET A 93 12.38 -14.75 10.39
N THR A 94 11.79 -14.16 11.42
CA THR A 94 10.33 -14.16 11.63
C THR A 94 9.67 -13.23 10.63
N LEU A 95 10.20 -12.01 10.49
CA LEU A 95 9.73 -11.04 9.51
C LEU A 95 9.88 -11.57 8.08
N THR A 96 11.01 -12.18 7.74
CA THR A 96 11.22 -12.84 6.43
C THR A 96 10.15 -13.92 6.17
N ALA A 97 9.88 -14.78 7.14
CA ALA A 97 8.87 -15.83 6.98
C ALA A 97 7.45 -15.26 6.78
N SER A 98 7.10 -14.19 7.50
CA SER A 98 5.82 -13.49 7.35
C SER A 98 5.68 -12.83 5.98
N LEU A 99 6.75 -12.22 5.45
CA LEU A 99 6.78 -11.65 4.11
C LEU A 99 6.62 -12.72 3.02
N HIS A 100 7.21 -13.91 3.20
CA HIS A 100 7.00 -15.04 2.28
C HIS A 100 5.57 -15.57 2.30
N GLN A 101 4.90 -15.56 3.46
CA GLN A 101 3.49 -15.91 3.54
C GLN A 101 2.62 -14.88 2.81
N LEU A 102 2.95 -13.59 2.96
CA LEU A 102 2.29 -12.53 2.22
C LEU A 102 2.46 -12.69 0.70
N ASP A 103 3.68 -12.93 0.21
CA ASP A 103 3.95 -13.15 -1.22
C ASP A 103 3.18 -14.35 -1.81
N LYS A 104 3.08 -15.45 -1.04
CA LYS A 104 2.26 -16.60 -1.43
C LYS A 104 0.78 -16.24 -1.55
N ALA A 105 0.25 -15.46 -0.62
CA ALA A 105 -1.13 -15.00 -0.66
C ALA A 105 -1.37 -14.05 -1.85
N MET A 106 -0.42 -13.15 -2.15
CA MET A 106 -0.46 -12.29 -3.34
C MET A 106 -0.51 -13.11 -4.63
N THR A 107 0.35 -14.12 -4.74
CA THR A 107 0.39 -15.00 -5.92
C THR A 107 -0.93 -15.75 -6.12
N ALA A 108 -1.52 -16.30 -5.06
CA ALA A 108 -2.82 -16.95 -5.13
C ALA A 108 -3.94 -15.96 -5.54
N THR A 109 -3.89 -14.73 -5.03
CA THR A 109 -4.84 -13.67 -5.40
C THR A 109 -4.74 -13.33 -6.88
N MET A 110 -3.52 -13.17 -7.42
CA MET A 110 -3.29 -12.93 -8.85
C MET A 110 -3.83 -14.06 -9.73
N GLN A 111 -3.69 -15.31 -9.29
CA GLN A 111 -4.27 -16.46 -10.00
C GLN A 111 -5.80 -16.37 -10.04
N GLY A 112 -6.45 -16.03 -8.92
CA GLY A 112 -7.89 -15.77 -8.86
C GLY A 112 -8.30 -14.65 -9.82
N MET A 113 -7.55 -13.54 -9.84
CA MET A 113 -7.82 -12.42 -10.75
C MET A 113 -7.72 -12.82 -12.23
N GLY A 114 -6.75 -13.68 -12.58
CA GLY A 114 -6.65 -14.23 -13.93
C GLY A 114 -7.85 -15.12 -14.31
N GLN A 115 -8.50 -15.74 -13.32
CA GLN A 115 -9.71 -16.55 -13.52
C GLN A 115 -10.98 -15.70 -13.62
N CYS A 116 -11.01 -14.48 -13.06
CA CYS A 116 -12.17 -13.59 -13.16
C CYS A 116 -12.59 -13.28 -14.61
N LEU A 117 -11.67 -13.36 -15.58
CA LEU A 117 -11.99 -13.18 -17.00
C LEU A 117 -12.71 -14.38 -17.62
N ARG A 118 -12.69 -15.55 -16.96
CA ARG A 118 -13.23 -16.82 -17.48
C ARG A 118 -14.48 -17.26 -16.71
N ASP A 119 -14.42 -17.19 -15.39
CA ASP A 119 -15.50 -17.59 -14.49
C ASP A 119 -15.45 -16.71 -13.23
N ARG A 120 -16.32 -15.69 -13.19
CA ARG A 120 -16.35 -14.73 -12.07
C ARG A 120 -16.89 -15.35 -10.79
N ASP A 121 -17.88 -16.22 -10.88
CA ASP A 121 -18.55 -16.79 -9.71
C ASP A 121 -17.59 -17.69 -8.93
N THR A 122 -16.70 -18.40 -9.63
CA THR A 122 -15.63 -19.19 -9.02
C THR A 122 -14.44 -18.32 -8.59
N ALA A 123 -14.09 -17.29 -9.37
CA ALA A 123 -12.86 -16.53 -9.15
C ALA A 123 -12.97 -15.48 -8.03
N ILE A 124 -14.11 -14.80 -7.87
CA ILE A 124 -14.29 -13.75 -6.86
C ILE A 124 -14.04 -14.27 -5.44
N PRO A 125 -14.56 -15.45 -5.03
CA PRO A 125 -14.22 -16.06 -3.74
C PRO A 125 -12.71 -16.29 -3.57
N LEU A 126 -12.00 -16.74 -4.61
CA LEU A 126 -10.55 -16.96 -4.55
C LEU A 126 -9.77 -15.66 -4.35
N VAL A 127 -10.17 -14.59 -5.04
CA VAL A 127 -9.56 -13.27 -4.87
C VAL A 127 -9.81 -12.75 -3.46
N ARG A 128 -11.05 -12.88 -2.96
CA ARG A 128 -11.42 -12.46 -1.60
C ARG A 128 -10.63 -13.20 -0.54
N ASP A 129 -10.57 -14.53 -0.64
CA ASP A 129 -9.80 -15.38 0.28
C ASP A 129 -8.32 -15.03 0.25
N GLY A 130 -7.77 -14.77 -0.93
CA GLY A 130 -6.40 -14.31 -1.11
C GLY A 130 -6.15 -12.98 -0.39
N VAL A 131 -7.02 -11.99 -0.58
CA VAL A 131 -7.01 -10.69 0.10
C VAL A 131 -7.11 -10.82 1.61
N THR A 132 -7.97 -11.71 2.13
CA THR A 132 -8.04 -11.98 3.58
C THR A 132 -6.76 -12.60 4.14
N ARG A 133 -6.12 -13.52 3.40
CA ARG A 133 -4.84 -14.11 3.80
C ARG A 133 -3.71 -13.07 3.76
N MET A 134 -3.70 -12.20 2.76
CA MET A 134 -2.73 -11.08 2.70
C MET A 134 -2.89 -10.15 3.90
N ARG A 135 -4.13 -9.77 4.26
CA ARG A 135 -4.42 -8.96 5.45
C ARG A 135 -3.88 -9.62 6.71
N THR A 136 -4.15 -10.91 6.89
CA THR A 136 -3.68 -11.67 8.06
C THR A 136 -2.16 -11.68 8.16
N ALA A 137 -1.45 -11.96 7.05
CA ALA A 137 0.01 -11.94 7.03
C ALA A 137 0.58 -10.54 7.29
N LEU A 138 -0.07 -9.49 6.78
CA LEU A 138 0.34 -8.11 7.01
C LEU A 138 0.14 -7.68 8.47
N ASP A 139 -0.94 -8.13 9.13
CA ASP A 139 -1.18 -7.80 10.54
C ASP A 139 -0.13 -8.43 11.45
N VAL A 140 0.40 -9.62 11.09
CA VAL A 140 1.57 -10.22 11.76
C VAL A 140 2.79 -9.33 11.59
N ILE A 141 3.13 -8.95 10.34
CA ILE A 141 4.27 -8.05 10.04
C ILE A 141 4.16 -6.75 10.85
N ARG A 142 2.97 -6.13 10.88
CA ARG A 142 2.72 -4.88 11.62
C ARG A 142 2.89 -5.01 13.13
N THR A 143 2.70 -6.20 13.69
CA THR A 143 2.85 -6.44 15.13
C THR A 143 4.33 -6.63 15.49
N ASP A 144 5.12 -7.17 14.56
CA ASP A 144 6.55 -7.42 14.71
C ASP A 144 7.43 -6.20 14.41
N THR A 145 6.88 -5.16 13.75
CA THR A 145 7.58 -3.91 13.35
C THR A 145 7.15 -2.67 14.13
#